data_AF-A0A5S4F235-F1
#
_entry.id   AF-A0A5S4F235-F1
#
_cell.length_a   1.000
_cell.length_b   1.000
_cell.length_c   1.000
_cell.angle_alpha   90.00
_cell.angle_beta   90.00
_cell.angle_gamma   90.00
#
_symmetry.space_group_name_H-M   'P 1'
#
loop_
_entity.id
_entity.type
_entity.pdbx_description
1 polymer ?
#
loop_
_entity_poly.entity_id
_entity_poly.type
_entity_poly.pdbx_seq_one_letter_code
_entity_poly.pdbx_strand_id
1 'polypeptide(L)'
;MKKQVVLLAFGVGLAGGAEAQYPILDAVANRVIQKYQTASCEELWQKKEMPQSLEEQRALEFLRQDPQARTVFIDKVAGTIVNKMFACGMIP
;
A
#
# COMPACT_ATOMS: atom_id res chain seq x y z
N MET A 1 -20.70 50.49 -14.93
CA MET A 1 -19.60 50.11 -14.03
C MET A 1 -19.87 48.71 -13.49
N LYS A 2 -19.28 47.68 -14.10
CA LYS A 2 -19.50 46.25 -13.79
C LYS A 2 -18.41 45.78 -12.84
N LYS A 3 -18.73 45.64 -11.56
CA LYS A 3 -17.83 45.05 -10.55
C LYS A 3 -18.03 43.54 -10.58
N GLN A 4 -17.15 42.83 -11.27
CA GLN A 4 -17.13 41.37 -11.23
C GLN A 4 -16.52 40.94 -9.90
N VAL A 5 -17.34 40.34 -9.04
CA VAL A 5 -16.90 39.70 -7.80
C VAL A 5 -16.48 38.28 -8.16
N VAL A 6 -15.17 38.05 -8.26
CA VAL A 6 -14.58 36.72 -8.42
C VAL A 6 -14.44 36.12 -7.01
N LEU A 7 -15.34 35.21 -6.65
CA LEU A 7 -15.23 34.39 -5.45
C LEU A 7 -14.26 33.23 -5.74
N LEU A 8 -13.01 33.37 -5.31
CA LEU A 8 -12.03 32.28 -5.24
C LEU A 8 -12.40 31.39 -4.04
N ALA A 9 -13.10 30.28 -4.30
CA ALA A 9 -13.28 29.22 -3.32
C ALA A 9 -11.95 28.46 -3.15
N PHE A 10 -11.18 28.84 -2.13
CA PHE A 10 -10.00 28.09 -1.66
C PHE A 10 -10.47 26.82 -0.94
N GLY A 11 -10.69 25.75 -1.69
CA GLY A 11 -10.81 24.40 -1.14
C GLY A 11 -9.44 23.94 -0.66
N VAL A 12 -9.13 24.14 0.63
CA VAL A 12 -7.95 23.55 1.27
C VAL A 12 -8.17 22.04 1.36
N GLY A 13 -7.67 21.31 0.37
CA GLY A 13 -7.50 19.87 0.47
C GLY A 13 -6.44 19.58 1.52
N LEU A 14 -6.83 19.05 2.67
CA LEU A 14 -5.92 18.45 3.64
C LEU A 14 -5.38 17.13 3.07
N ALA A 15 -4.50 17.22 2.08
CA ALA A 15 -3.57 16.14 1.76
C ALA A 15 -2.34 16.31 2.67
N GLY A 16 -2.54 16.24 3.99
CA GLY A 16 -1.46 16.19 4.97
C GLY A 16 -0.91 14.78 5.03
N GLY A 17 0.34 14.60 4.62
CA GLY A 17 0.99 13.30 4.45
C GLY A 17 0.94 12.44 5.72
N ALA A 18 0.25 11.31 5.65
CA ALA A 18 0.23 10.27 6.68
C ALA A 18 1.59 9.54 6.82
N GLU A 19 2.57 9.87 5.99
CA GLU A 19 3.87 9.18 5.91
C GLU A 19 4.74 9.41 7.16
N ALA A 20 4.55 10.52 7.89
CA ALA A 20 5.32 10.80 9.11
C ALA A 20 4.89 9.95 10.33
N GLN A 21 3.69 9.35 10.30
CA GLN A 21 3.10 8.68 11.46
C GLN A 21 3.59 7.24 11.63
N TYR A 22 4.12 6.62 10.57
CA TYR A 22 4.47 5.20 10.56
C TYR A 22 5.87 4.93 9.98
N PRO A 23 6.95 5.41 10.63
CA PRO A 23 8.30 5.37 10.08
C PRO A 23 8.81 3.96 9.77
N ILE A 24 8.29 2.93 10.46
CA ILE A 24 8.67 1.53 10.22
C ILE A 24 7.93 0.92 9.02
N LEU A 25 6.71 1.40 8.70
CA LEU A 25 5.93 0.84 7.60
C LEU A 25 6.61 1.03 6.25
N ASP A 26 7.33 2.14 6.08
CA ASP A 26 8.08 2.41 4.86
C ASP A 26 9.18 1.37 4.59
N ALA A 27 9.95 1.03 5.62
CA ALA A 27 11.00 0.03 5.50
C ALA A 27 10.42 -1.37 5.23
N VAL A 28 9.30 -1.71 5.89
CA VAL A 28 8.62 -2.98 5.68
C VAL A 28 8.02 -3.06 4.28
N ALA A 29 7.32 -2.01 3.84
CA ALA A 29 6.74 -1.92 2.50
C ALA A 29 7.81 -2.11 1.42
N ASN A 30 8.96 -1.44 1.56
CA ASN A 30 10.07 -1.61 0.62
C ASN A 30 10.61 -3.05 0.58
N ARG A 31 10.68 -3.75 1.72
CA ARG A 31 11.07 -5.17 1.74
C ARG A 31 10.06 -6.06 1.02
N VAL A 32 8.76 -5.82 1.22
CA VAL A 32 7.71 -6.58 0.53
C VAL A 32 7.76 -6.32 -0.97
N ILE A 33 7.90 -5.05 -1.38
CA ILE A 33 8.08 -4.66 -2.79
C ILE A 33 9.26 -5.39 -3.41
N GLN A 34 10.42 -5.35 -2.78
CA GLN A 34 11.63 -6.03 -3.25
C GLN A 34 11.39 -7.53 -3.42
N LYS A 35 10.75 -8.20 -2.45
CA LYS A 35 10.42 -9.62 -2.53
C LYS A 35 9.56 -9.95 -3.76
N TYR A 36 8.52 -9.16 -4.05
CA TYR A 36 7.69 -9.41 -5.23
C TYR A 36 8.40 -9.10 -6.55
N GLN A 37 9.26 -8.07 -6.57
CA GLN A 37 10.02 -7.73 -7.77
C GLN A 37 11.04 -8.82 -8.13
N THR A 38 11.73 -9.39 -7.12
CA THR A 38 12.82 -10.34 -7.36
C THR A 38 12.38 -11.81 -7.40
N ALA A 39 11.26 -12.18 -6.79
CA ALA A 39 10.77 -13.56 -6.83
C ALA A 39 10.27 -13.96 -8.23
N SER A 40 10.40 -15.25 -8.55
CA SER A 40 9.77 -15.84 -9.74
C SER A 40 8.25 -15.95 -9.57
N CYS A 41 7.55 -16.16 -10.68
CA CYS A 41 6.10 -16.35 -10.61
C CYS A 41 5.74 -17.67 -9.90
N GLU A 42 6.53 -18.72 -10.08
CA GLU A 42 6.37 -20.02 -9.44
C GLU A 42 6.56 -19.93 -7.93
N GLU A 43 7.59 -19.21 -7.47
CA GLU A 43 7.86 -18.99 -6.04
C GLU A 43 6.71 -18.23 -5.36
N LEU A 44 6.19 -17.20 -6.02
CA LEU A 44 5.05 -16.42 -5.51
C LEU A 44 3.77 -17.26 -5.48
N TRP A 45 3.54 -18.15 -6.45
CA TRP A 45 2.40 -19.06 -6.48
C TRP A 45 2.47 -20.06 -5.34
N GLN A 46 3.61 -20.73 -5.17
CA GLN A 46 3.84 -21.66 -4.06
C GLN A 46 3.64 -20.96 -2.71
N LYS A 47 4.19 -19.76 -2.54
CA LYS A 47 4.04 -19.01 -1.28
C LYS A 47 2.59 -18.61 -1.00
N LYS A 48 1.76 -18.38 -2.02
CA LYS A 48 0.31 -18.09 -1.86
C LYS A 48 -0.45 -19.30 -1.31
N GLU A 49 -0.04 -20.52 -1.67
CA GLU A 49 -0.67 -21.76 -1.20
C GLU A 49 -0.21 -22.17 0.20
N MET A 50 0.96 -21.69 0.63
CA MET A 50 1.48 -21.96 1.96
C MET A 50 0.74 -21.15 3.04
N PRO A 51 0.56 -21.74 4.24
CA PRO A 51 0.03 -20.99 5.37
C PRO A 51 0.96 -19.81 5.73
N GLN A 52 0.34 -18.74 6.21
CA GLN A 52 1.05 -17.55 6.69
C GLN A 52 1.90 -17.90 7.92
N SER A 53 3.13 -17.38 7.98
CA SER A 53 3.98 -17.52 9.17
C SER A 53 3.35 -16.79 10.37
N LEU A 54 3.79 -17.12 11.58
CA LEU A 54 3.35 -16.43 12.79
C LEU A 54 3.66 -14.92 12.75
N GLU A 55 4.77 -14.53 12.10
CA GLU A 55 5.13 -13.13 11.90
C GLU A 55 4.17 -12.44 10.92
N GLU A 56 3.88 -13.08 9.78
CA GLU A 56 2.91 -12.57 8.79
C GLU A 56 1.52 -12.40 9.43
N GLN A 57 1.10 -13.36 10.26
CA GLN A 57 -0.17 -13.29 10.99
C GLN A 57 -0.22 -12.10 11.96
N ARG A 58 0.85 -11.85 12.72
CA ARG A 58 0.94 -10.69 13.63
C ARG A 58 0.92 -9.36 12.89
N ALA A 59 1.64 -9.25 11.78
CA ALA A 59 1.64 -8.06 10.95
C ALA A 59 0.24 -7.78 10.38
N LEU A 60 -0.45 -8.83 9.90
CA LEU A 60 -1.83 -8.71 9.43
C LEU A 60 -2.78 -8.29 10.56
N GLU A 61 -2.61 -8.81 11.77
CA GLU A 61 -3.42 -8.41 12.91
C GLU A 61 -3.21 -6.94 13.29
N PHE A 62 -1.97 -6.47 13.32
CA PHE A 62 -1.66 -5.04 13.49
C PHE A 62 -2.37 -4.18 12.43
N LEU A 63 -2.26 -4.53 11.14
CA LEU A 63 -2.92 -3.79 10.06
C LEU A 63 -4.45 -3.92 10.11
N ARG A 64 -5.02 -4.97 10.70
CA ARG A 64 -6.48 -5.06 10.94
C ARG A 64 -6.91 -4.06 11.99
N GLN A 65 -6.15 -3.95 13.08
CA GLN A 65 -6.44 -3.09 14.23
C GLN A 65 -6.20 -1.60 13.97
N ASP A 66 -5.28 -1.24 13.08
CA ASP A 66 -5.03 0.15 12.66
C ASP A 66 -5.38 0.36 11.18
N PRO A 67 -6.60 0.86 10.87
CA PRO A 67 -7.01 1.15 9.51
C PRO A 67 -6.17 2.20 8.78
N GLN A 68 -5.61 3.19 9.50
CA GLN A 68 -4.79 4.22 8.88
C GLN A 68 -3.44 3.65 8.46
N ALA A 69 -2.79 2.89 9.34
CA ALA A 69 -1.57 2.13 9.02
C ALA A 69 -1.79 1.22 7.82
N ARG A 70 -2.94 0.53 7.76
CA ARG A 70 -3.32 -0.34 6.65
C ARG A 70 -3.42 0.40 5.34
N THR A 71 -4.09 1.54 5.29
CA THR A 71 -4.19 2.35 4.07
C THR A 71 -2.82 2.78 3.59
N VAL A 72 -2.00 3.36 4.48
CA VAL A 72 -0.64 3.81 4.14
C VAL A 72 0.21 2.66 3.59
N PHE A 73 0.18 1.50 4.25
CA PHE A 73 0.92 0.32 3.79
C PHE A 73 0.42 -0.19 2.43
N ILE A 74 -0.90 -0.33 2.26
CA ILE A 74 -1.50 -0.85 1.01
C ILE A 74 -1.20 0.09 -0.15
N ASP A 75 -1.42 1.40 0.00
CA ASP A 75 -1.18 2.39 -1.05
C ASP A 75 0.27 2.34 -1.55
N LYS A 76 1.21 2.04 -0.64
CA LYS A 76 2.63 1.93 -0.97
C LYS A 76 2.98 0.66 -1.74
N VAL A 77 2.39 -0.48 -1.39
CA VAL A 77 2.79 -1.78 -1.96
C VAL A 77 1.92 -2.24 -3.13
N ALA A 78 0.65 -1.82 -3.18
CA ALA A 78 -0.37 -2.40 -4.05
C ALA A 78 0.02 -2.31 -5.53
N GLY A 79 0.45 -1.14 -6.00
CA GLY A 79 0.79 -0.95 -7.42
C GLY A 79 1.82 -1.96 -7.93
N THR A 80 2.94 -2.12 -7.22
CA THR A 80 3.99 -3.07 -7.63
C THR A 80 3.54 -4.52 -7.51
N ILE A 81 2.91 -4.87 -6.38
CA ILE A 81 2.51 -6.25 -6.10
C ILE A 81 1.43 -6.71 -7.07
N VAL A 82 0.37 -5.93 -7.24
CA VAL A 82 -0.75 -6.25 -8.11
C VAL A 82 -0.28 -6.38 -9.56
N ASN A 83 0.58 -5.47 -10.04
CA ASN A 83 1.15 -5.59 -11.39
C ASN A 83 1.98 -6.88 -11.56
N LYS A 84 2.79 -7.25 -10.57
CA LYS A 84 3.54 -8.52 -10.59
C LYS A 84 2.60 -9.72 -10.58
N MET A 85 1.57 -9.71 -9.72
CA MET A 85 0.58 -10.78 -9.62
C MET A 85 -0.21 -10.94 -10.93
N PHE A 86 -0.58 -9.83 -11.59
CA PHE A 86 -1.23 -9.84 -12.90
C PHE A 86 -0.31 -10.44 -13.97
N ALA A 87 0.94 -9.97 -14.06
CA ALA A 87 1.92 -10.51 -15.00
C ALA A 87 2.20 -12.01 -14.79
N CYS A 88 2.06 -12.51 -13.56
CA CYS A 88 2.20 -13.92 -13.21
C CYS A 88 0.88 -14.72 -13.29
N GLY A 89 -0.22 -14.13 -13.74
CA GLY A 89 -1.53 -14.80 -13.86
C GLY A 89 -2.18 -15.18 -12.52
N MET A 90 -1.78 -14.56 -11.40
CA MET A 90 -2.34 -14.84 -10.06
C MET A 90 -3.65 -14.12 -9.78
N ILE A 91 -3.93 -13.06 -10.53
CA ILE A 91 -5.15 -12.27 -10.51
C ILE A 91 -5.56 -12.00 -11.96
N PRO A 92 -6.87 -11.96 -12.26
CA PRO A 92 -7.39 -11.72 -13.60
C PRO A 92 -7.19 -10.28 -14.07
#